data_AF-A0A4R3UQV3-F1
#
_entry.id   AF-A0A4R3UQV3-F1
#
_cell.length_a   1.000
_cell.length_b   1.000
_cell.length_c   1.000
_cell.angle_alpha   90.00
_cell.angle_beta   90.00
_cell.angle_gamma   90.00
#
_symmetry.space_group_name_H-M   'P 1'
#
loop_
_entity.id
_entity.type
_entity.pdbx_description
1 polymer ?
#
loop_
_entity_poly.entity_id
_entity_poly.type
_entity_poly.pdbx_seq_one_letter_code
_entity_poly.pdbx_strand_id
1 'polypeptide(L)'
;MTGTDFVHVPYPDLPTVVEEGYPDLVTDMWFGLAVPKGTPKDVIQKLQADISEALNEPAFKEKYAKLGMNMVGSTPEDMQTVVDKAAARWKQVIEEGNISIE
;
A
#
# COMPACT_ATOMS: atom_id res chain seq x y z
N MET A 1 -8.64 5.89 2.03
CA MET A 1 -7.59 5.42 2.95
C MET A 1 -7.33 6.56 3.91
N THR A 2 -8.14 6.61 4.96
CA THR A 2 -8.00 7.51 6.10
C THR A 2 -7.15 6.80 7.16
N GLY A 3 -6.45 7.53 8.03
CA GLY A 3 -5.58 6.94 9.07
C GLY A 3 -6.28 5.97 10.02
N THR A 4 -7.61 6.06 10.11
CA THR A 4 -8.49 5.17 10.88
C THR A 4 -8.72 3.80 10.23
N ASP A 5 -8.38 3.62 8.95
CA ASP A 5 -8.49 2.32 8.25
C ASP A 5 -7.38 1.35 8.69
N PHE A 6 -6.38 1.81 9.45
CA PHE A 6 -5.21 1.06 9.89
C PHE A 6 -5.29 0.53 11.33
N VAL A 7 -6.49 0.28 11.86
CA VAL A 7 -6.61 -0.52 13.08
C VAL A 7 -6.12 -1.94 12.76
N HIS A 8 -4.89 -2.23 13.15
CA HIS A 8 -4.30 -3.55 12.92
C HIS A 8 -5.02 -4.55 13.81
N VAL A 9 -5.56 -5.62 13.23
CA VAL A 9 -6.23 -6.73 13.95
C VAL A 9 -5.52 -7.15 15.25
N PRO A 10 -4.18 -7.20 15.34
CA PRO A 10 -3.50 -7.52 16.61
C PRO A 10 -3.62 -6.46 17.72
N TYR A 11 -3.95 -5.20 17.42
CA TYR A 11 -3.96 -4.08 18.37
C TYR A 11 -5.21 -3.19 18.22
N PRO A 12 -6.42 -3.72 18.46
CA PRO A 12 -7.67 -2.99 18.23
C PRO A 12 -7.87 -1.80 19.18
N ASP A 13 -7.25 -1.81 20.35
CA ASP A 13 -7.40 -0.78 21.38
C ASP A 13 -6.32 0.32 21.29
N LEU A 14 -5.37 0.21 20.35
CA LEU A 14 -4.29 1.20 20.21
C LEU A 14 -4.77 2.36 19.33
N PRO A 15 -4.88 3.59 19.87
CA PRO A 15 -5.31 4.74 19.08
C PRO A 15 -4.29 5.06 17.99
N THR A 16 -4.82 5.43 16.83
CA THR A 16 -4.05 5.96 15.72
C THR A 16 -3.59 7.38 16.01
N VAL A 17 -2.54 7.84 15.33
CA VAL A 17 -2.06 9.23 15.45
C VAL A 17 -3.10 10.27 15.02
N VAL A 18 -4.05 9.89 14.15
CA VAL A 18 -5.18 10.74 13.78
C VAL A 18 -6.14 10.93 14.96
N GLU A 19 -6.44 9.84 15.68
CA GLU A 19 -7.27 9.89 16.89
C GLU A 19 -6.59 10.67 18.02
N GLU A 20 -5.26 10.69 18.06
CA GLU A 20 -4.43 11.50 18.98
C GLU A 20 -4.26 12.96 18.53
N GLY A 21 -4.96 13.41 17.49
CA GLY A 21 -5.01 14.83 17.10
C GLY A 21 -3.99 15.25 16.03
N TYR A 22 -3.37 14.30 15.32
CA TYR A 22 -2.50 14.58 14.16
C TYR A 22 -3.17 14.12 12.85
N PRO A 23 -4.16 14.87 12.34
CA PRO A 23 -5.01 14.42 11.23
C PRO A 23 -4.25 14.17 9.92
N ASP A 24 -3.15 14.90 9.70
CA ASP A 24 -2.35 14.82 8.47
C ASP A 24 -1.21 13.78 8.56
N LEU A 25 -0.94 13.25 9.75
CA LEU A 25 0.15 12.29 10.00
C LEU A 25 -0.31 10.86 9.70
N VAL A 26 -0.77 10.58 8.49
CA VAL A 26 -1.18 9.22 8.10
C VAL A 26 -0.08 8.59 7.25
N THR A 27 0.82 7.77 7.79
CA THR A 27 1.81 7.06 6.98
C THR A 27 1.39 5.61 6.77
N ASP A 28 1.30 5.20 5.50
CA ASP A 28 1.02 3.83 5.12
C ASP A 28 2.22 3.22 4.40
N MET A 29 2.50 1.94 4.69
CA MET A 29 3.51 1.15 4.02
C MET A 29 2.82 0.15 3.11
N TRP A 30 3.02 0.32 1.81
CA TRP A 30 2.46 -0.57 0.80
C TRP A 30 3.57 -1.34 0.07
N PHE A 31 3.19 -2.47 -0.49
CA PHE A 31 4.03 -3.28 -1.36
C PHE A 31 3.35 -3.42 -2.72
N GLY A 32 4.14 -3.46 -3.78
CA GLY A 32 3.64 -3.62 -5.14
C GLY A 32 4.65 -4.30 -6.05
N LEU A 33 4.16 -4.73 -7.20
CA LEU A 33 4.95 -5.34 -8.25
C LEU A 33 4.99 -4.42 -9.47
N ALA A 34 6.18 -4.26 -10.04
CA ALA A 34 6.39 -3.45 -11.24
C ALA A 34 6.84 -4.35 -12.40
N VAL A 35 6.48 -3.95 -13.61
CA VAL A 35 6.92 -4.59 -14.85
C VAL A 35 7.70 -3.60 -15.71
N PRO A 36 8.56 -4.07 -16.64
CA PRO A 36 9.26 -3.18 -17.56
C PRO A 36 8.32 -2.29 -18.37
N LYS A 37 8.80 -1.10 -18.74
CA LYS A 37 8.07 -0.22 -19.66
C LYS A 37 7.89 -0.93 -21.01
N GLY A 38 6.66 -0.92 -21.52
CA GLY A 38 6.33 -1.55 -22.80
C GLY A 38 5.88 -3.01 -22.71
N THR A 39 5.77 -3.58 -21.50
CA THR A 39 5.14 -4.90 -21.34
C THR A 39 3.74 -4.91 -21.97
N PRO A 40 3.42 -5.89 -22.82
CA PRO A 40 2.10 -6.01 -23.44
C PRO A 40 0.96 -6.09 -22.42
N LYS A 41 -0.19 -5.49 -22.75
CA LYS A 41 -1.35 -5.41 -21.83
C LYS A 41 -1.90 -6.78 -21.45
N ASP A 42 -1.92 -7.73 -22.36
CA ASP A 42 -2.35 -9.11 -22.13
C ASP A 42 -1.46 -9.83 -21.10
N VAL A 43 -0.15 -9.59 -21.16
CA VAL A 43 0.80 -10.11 -20.15
C VAL A 43 0.54 -9.48 -18.78
N ILE A 44 0.30 -8.17 -18.72
CA ILE A 44 -0.03 -7.46 -17.46
C ILE A 44 -1.31 -8.02 -16.86
N GLN A 45 -2.35 -8.20 -17.67
CA GLN A 45 -3.64 -8.75 -17.22
C GLN A 45 -3.50 -10.16 -16.68
N LYS A 46 -2.74 -11.02 -17.37
CA LYS A 46 -2.46 -12.37 -16.88
C LYS A 46 -1.74 -12.36 -15.54
N LEU A 47 -0.67 -11.56 -15.42
CA LEU A 47 0.07 -11.44 -14.16
C LEU A 47 -0.84 -10.95 -13.03
N GLN A 48 -1.68 -9.94 -13.29
CA GLN A 48 -2.60 -9.44 -12.27
C GLN A 48 -3.62 -10.50 -11.84
N ALA A 49 -4.14 -11.29 -12.77
CA ALA A 49 -5.06 -12.38 -12.45
C ALA A 49 -4.38 -13.43 -11.54
N ASP A 50 -3.18 -13.89 -11.92
CA ASP A 50 -2.41 -14.88 -11.16
C ASP A 50 -2.04 -14.35 -9.76
N ILE A 51 -1.64 -13.07 -9.66
CA ILE A 51 -1.33 -12.41 -8.38
C ILE A 51 -2.61 -12.31 -7.52
N SER A 52 -3.72 -11.87 -8.10
CA SER A 52 -4.98 -11.73 -7.37
C SER A 52 -5.46 -13.07 -6.81
N GLU A 53 -5.34 -14.15 -7.59
CA GLU A 53 -5.65 -15.50 -7.12
C GLU A 53 -4.78 -15.88 -5.91
N ALA A 54 -3.45 -15.73 -6.02
CA ALA A 54 -2.52 -16.04 -4.94
C ALA A 54 -2.76 -15.21 -3.67
N LEU A 55 -3.12 -13.93 -3.82
CA LEU A 55 -3.45 -13.07 -2.68
C LEU A 55 -4.80 -13.40 -2.05
N ASN A 56 -5.68 -14.09 -2.77
CA ASN A 56 -6.98 -14.52 -2.26
C ASN A 56 -6.96 -15.88 -1.55
N GLU A 57 -5.87 -16.63 -1.65
CA GLU A 57 -5.67 -17.89 -0.93
C GLU A 57 -5.84 -17.70 0.59
N PRO A 58 -6.75 -18.45 1.26
CA PRO A 58 -7.02 -18.28 2.68
C PRO A 58 -5.78 -18.43 3.56
N ALA A 59 -4.96 -19.44 3.28
CA ALA A 59 -3.72 -19.69 4.03
C ALA A 59 -2.72 -18.53 3.91
N PHE A 60 -2.71 -17.87 2.74
CA PHE A 60 -1.87 -16.69 2.52
C PHE A 60 -2.43 -15.50 3.32
N LYS A 61 -3.72 -15.18 3.16
CA LYS A 61 -4.38 -14.11 3.92
C LYS A 61 -4.20 -14.25 5.44
N GLU A 62 -4.44 -15.44 5.98
CA GLU A 62 -4.30 -15.69 7.42
C GLU A 62 -2.88 -15.50 7.92
N LYS A 63 -1.88 -15.96 7.15
CA LYS A 63 -0.47 -15.81 7.52
C LYS A 63 -0.06 -14.35 7.60
N TYR A 64 -0.46 -13.53 6.62
CA TYR A 64 -0.05 -12.13 6.54
C TYR A 64 -0.90 -11.22 7.43
N ALA A 65 -2.18 -11.54 7.65
CA ALA A 65 -3.02 -10.84 8.63
C ALA A 65 -2.43 -10.92 10.06
N LYS A 66 -1.81 -12.06 10.43
CA LYS A 66 -1.08 -12.21 11.70
C LYS A 66 0.15 -11.32 11.82
N LEU A 67 0.71 -10.87 10.69
CA LEU A 67 1.81 -9.91 10.64
C LEU A 67 1.31 -8.46 10.57
N GLY A 68 0.00 -8.23 10.69
CA GLY A 68 -0.62 -6.91 10.55
C GLY A 68 -0.73 -6.42 9.12
N MET A 69 -0.46 -7.28 8.11
CA MET A 69 -0.54 -6.90 6.72
C MET A 69 -1.94 -7.12 6.16
N ASN A 70 -2.46 -6.12 5.45
CA ASN A 70 -3.70 -6.22 4.70
C ASN A 70 -3.39 -6.57 3.25
N MET A 71 -3.71 -7.80 2.83
CA MET A 71 -3.48 -8.24 1.46
C MET A 71 -4.53 -7.61 0.52
N VAL A 72 -4.06 -6.83 -0.46
CA VAL A 72 -4.90 -6.16 -1.46
C VAL A 72 -4.57 -6.68 -2.85
N GLY A 73 -5.53 -7.36 -3.49
CA GLY A 73 -5.44 -7.78 -4.90
C GLY A 73 -5.99 -6.72 -5.84
N SER A 74 -5.35 -5.54 -5.92
CA SER A 74 -5.83 -4.40 -6.70
C SER A 74 -5.70 -4.63 -8.23
N THR A 75 -6.29 -3.72 -9.01
CA THR A 75 -6.03 -3.64 -10.45
C THR A 75 -4.68 -2.96 -10.74
N PRO A 76 -4.12 -3.11 -11.95
CA PRO A 76 -2.91 -2.38 -12.33
C PRO A 76 -3.11 -0.85 -12.28
N GLU A 77 -4.29 -0.36 -12.66
CA GLU A 77 -4.65 1.06 -12.63
C GLU A 77 -4.74 1.61 -11.20
N ASP A 78 -5.33 0.84 -10.29
CA ASP A 78 -5.37 1.20 -8.87
C ASP A 78 -3.96 1.25 -8.28
N MET A 79 -3.10 0.28 -8.64
CA MET A 79 -1.71 0.25 -8.21
C MET A 79 -0.93 1.47 -8.71
N GLN A 80 -1.13 1.88 -9.96
CA GLN A 80 -0.53 3.09 -10.50
C GLN A 80 -0.97 4.33 -9.72
N THR A 81 -2.26 4.40 -9.35
CA THR A 81 -2.78 5.50 -8.52
C THR A 81 -2.11 5.56 -7.15
N VAL A 82 -1.81 4.42 -6.53
CA VAL A 82 -1.05 4.36 -5.26
C VAL A 82 0.36 4.90 -5.43
N VAL A 83 1.06 4.47 -6.49
CA VAL A 83 2.42 4.94 -6.81
C VAL A 83 2.44 6.45 -7.03
N ASP A 84 1.51 6.98 -7.83
CA ASP A 84 1.46 8.41 -8.17
C ASP A 84 1.19 9.28 -6.93
N LYS A 85 0.25 8.84 -6.06
CA LYS A 85 -0.04 9.52 -4.79
C LYS A 85 1.16 9.48 -3.85
N ALA A 86 1.81 8.34 -3.73
CA ALA A 86 3.00 8.20 -2.88
C ALA A 86 4.14 9.09 -3.39
N ALA A 87 4.42 9.07 -4.69
CA ALA A 87 5.45 9.90 -5.30
C ALA A 87 5.19 11.38 -5.09
N ALA A 88 3.96 11.85 -5.31
CA ALA A 88 3.58 13.24 -5.10
C ALA A 88 3.78 13.68 -3.64
N ARG A 89 3.31 12.86 -2.68
CA ARG A 89 3.44 13.16 -1.25
C ARG A 89 4.90 13.18 -0.80
N TRP A 90 5.67 12.16 -1.15
CA TRP A 90 7.06 12.05 -0.69
C TRP A 90 7.94 13.13 -1.33
N LYS A 91 7.66 13.52 -2.57
CA LYS A 91 8.31 14.68 -3.18
C LYS A 91 8.11 15.94 -2.33
N GLN A 92 6.88 16.23 -1.93
CA GLN A 92 6.57 17.39 -1.08
C GLN A 92 7.33 17.34 0.25
N VAL A 93 7.33 16.17 0.93
CA VAL A 93 8.05 15.99 2.20
C VAL A 93 9.56 16.21 2.04
N ILE A 94 10.16 15.69 0.96
CA ILE A 94 11.58 15.85 0.67
C ILE A 94 11.94 17.33 0.42
N GLU A 95 11.13 18.03 -0.38
CA GLU A 95 11.35 19.43 -0.72
C GLU A 95 11.17 20.37 0.49
N GLU A 96 10.13 20.17 1.29
CA GLU A 96 9.86 20.98 2.50
C GLU A 96 10.85 20.67 3.63
N GLY A 97 11.22 19.39 3.78
CA GLY A 97 12.14 18.92 4.81
C GLY A 97 13.63 19.10 4.46
N ASN A 98 13.94 19.52 3.22
CA ASN A 98 15.31 19.63 2.69
C ASN A 98 16.14 18.34 2.91
N ILE A 99 15.52 17.20 2.60
CA ILE A 99 16.05 15.87 2.86
C ILE A 99 16.87 15.39 1.64
N SER A 100 18.09 14.89 1.86
CA SER A 100 18.93 14.29 0.82
C SER A 100 19.43 12.91 1.23
N ILE A 101 19.68 12.05 0.25
CA ILE A 101 20.42 10.80 0.44
C ILE A 101 21.90 11.13 0.24
N GLU A 102 22.75 10.72 1.19
CA GLU A 102 24.22 10.83 1.06
C GLU A 102 24.81 9.91 -0.01
#